data_AF-A0A3C0JBD7-F1
#
_entry.id   AF-A0A3C0JBD7-F1
#
_cell.length_a   1.000
_cell.length_b   1.000
_cell.length_c   1.000
_cell.angle_alpha   90.00
_cell.angle_beta   90.00
_cell.angle_gamma   90.00
#
_symmetry.space_group_name_H-M   'P 1'
#
loop_
_entity.id
_entity.type
_entity.pdbx_description
1 polymer ?
#
loop_
_entity_poly.entity_id
_entity_poly.type
_entity_poly.pdbx_seq_one_letter_code
_entity_poly.pdbx_strand_id
1 'polypeptide(L)' 'MGVELVRHADASAWANAIATELDERLSLQRRHEGRARLLLSGGSTPAPAYAALAARR' A
#
# COMPACT_ATOMS: atom_id res chain seq x y z
N MET A 1 -6.03 14.99 -14.26
CA MET A 1 -5.68 13.59 -13.94
C MET A 1 -4.31 13.32 -14.51
N GLY A 2 -3.32 13.06 -13.64
CA GLY A 2 -1.97 12.72 -14.04
C GLY A 2 -1.68 11.26 -13.71
N VAL A 3 -0.78 10.64 -14.48
CA VAL A 3 -0.17 9.36 -14.14
C VAL A 3 1.25 9.64 -13.71
N GLU A 4 1.66 9.07 -12.59
CA GLU A 4 3.04 9.13 -12.10
C GLU A 4 3.70 7.77 -12.29
N LEU A 5 4.94 7.76 -12.80
CA LEU A 5 5.76 6.57 -12.88
C LEU A 5 6.85 6.63 -11.80
N VAL A 6 6.68 5.83 -10.75
CA VAL A 6 7.70 5.64 -9.71
C VAL A 6 8.48 4.36 -9.99
N ARG A 7 9.80 4.47 -10.08
CA ARG A 7 10.70 3.33 -10.27
C ARG A 7 11.28 2.89 -8.93
N HIS A 8 11.30 1.59 -8.71
CA HIS A 8 11.93 0.99 -7.53
C HIS A 8 13.08 0.10 -7.97
N ALA A 9 14.10 -0.01 -7.12
CA ALA A 9 15.30 -0.81 -7.42
C ALA A 9 14.96 -2.30 -7.60
N ASP A 10 14.01 -2.81 -6.81
CA ASP A 10 13.57 -4.20 -6.84
C ASP A 10 12.13 -4.35 -6.28
N ALA A 11 11.64 -5.59 -6.27
CA ALA A 11 10.30 -5.93 -5.78
C ALA A 11 10.12 -5.66 -4.28
N SER A 12 11.17 -5.79 -3.47
CA SER A 12 11.12 -5.53 -2.02
C SER A 12 11.01 -4.04 -1.73
N ALA A 13 11.78 -3.22 -2.45
CA ALA A 13 11.70 -1.76 -2.39
C ALA A 13 10.31 -1.27 -2.84
N TRP A 14 9.75 -1.87 -3.90
CA TRP A 14 8.38 -1.60 -4.32
C TRP A 14 7.35 -1.99 -3.24
N ALA A 15 7.43 -3.21 -2.72
CA ALA A 15 6.48 -3.70 -1.72
C ALA A 15 6.47 -2.84 -0.45
N ASN A 16 7.64 -2.43 0.03
CA ASN A 16 7.77 -1.55 1.18
C ASN A 16 7.21 -0.15 0.93
N ALA A 17 7.45 0.41 -0.26
CA ALA A 17 6.91 1.71 -0.63
C ALA A 17 5.38 1.69 -0.67
N ILE A 18 4.80 0.71 -1.36
CA ILE A 18 3.33 0.54 -1.43
C ILE A 18 2.73 0.28 -0.06
N ALA A 19 3.35 -0.56 0.78
CA ALA A 19 2.87 -0.79 2.14
C ALA A 19 2.88 0.50 2.99
N THR A 20 3.90 1.34 2.83
CA THR A 20 3.99 2.64 3.53
C THR A 20 2.85 3.57 3.09
N GLU A 21 2.66 3.73 1.78
CA GLU A 21 1.61 4.60 1.24
C GLU A 21 0.20 4.11 1.64
N LEU A 22 -0.04 2.80 1.60
CA LEU A 22 -1.30 2.23 2.03
C LEU A 22 -1.54 2.47 3.52
N ASP A 23 -0.55 2.28 4.39
CA ASP A 23 -0.72 2.54 5.82
C ASP A 23 -1.03 4.00 6.12
N GLU A 24 -0.33 4.94 5.47
CA GLU A 24 -0.58 6.37 5.61
C GLU A 24 -2.00 6.75 5.20
N ARG A 25 -2.44 6.31 4.00
CA ARG A 25 -3.78 6.60 3.48
C ARG A 25 -4.89 5.96 4.32
N LEU A 26 -4.71 4.70 4.72
CA LEU A 26 -5.68 4.00 5.56
C LEU A 26 -5.76 4.62 6.96
N SER A 27 -4.63 5.01 7.54
CA SER A 27 -4.58 5.71 8.83
C SER A 27 -5.24 7.08 8.77
N LEU A 28 -5.03 7.83 7.69
CA LEU A 28 -5.72 9.09 7.45
C LEU A 28 -7.24 8.87 7.33
N GLN A 29 -7.69 7.93 6.50
CA GLN A 29 -9.11 7.65 6.33
C GLN A 29 -9.77 7.17 7.63
N ARG A 30 -9.12 6.27 8.39
CA ARG A 30 -9.59 5.85 9.72
C ARG A 30 -9.77 7.03 10.67
N ARG A 31 -8.83 7.98 10.69
CA ARG A 31 -8.91 9.17 11.55
C ARG A 31 -10.09 10.08 11.19
N HIS A 32 -10.39 10.23 9.90
CA HIS A 32 -11.48 11.11 9.45
C HIS A 32 -12.86 10.45 9.43
N GLU A 33 -12.95 9.17 9.10
CA GLU A 33 -14.22 8.47 8.84
C GLU A 33 -14.54 7.38 9.89
N GLY A 34 -13.65 7.15 10.85
CA GLY A 34 -13.75 6.05 11.83
C GLY A 34 -13.51 4.65 11.24
N ARG A 35 -13.28 4.56 9.92
CA ARG A 35 -13.03 3.32 9.18
C ARG A 35 -12.19 3.61 7.95
N ALA A 36 -11.57 2.58 7.37
CA ALA A 36 -10.94 2.65 6.06
C ALA A 36 -11.32 1.43 5.22
N ARG A 37 -11.39 1.60 3.91
CA ARG A 37 -11.74 0.54 2.97
C ARG A 37 -10.72 0.52 1.83
N LEU A 38 -10.23 -0.66 1.48
CA LEU A 38 -9.30 -0.87 0.39
C LEU A 38 -9.84 -1.98 -0.52
N LEU A 39 -9.86 -1.73 -1.83
CA LEU A 39 -10.11 -2.77 -2.83
C LEU A 39 -8.75 -3.35 -3.25
N LEU A 40 -8.58 -4.66 -3.06
CA LEU A 40 -7.33 -5.35 -3.35
C LEU A 40 -7.38 -6.02 -4.72
N SER A 41 -6.32 -5.86 -5.49
CA SER A 41 -6.03 -6.75 -6.62
C SER A 41 -5.42 -8.06 -6.12
N GLY A 42 -5.58 -9.15 -6.89
CA GLY A 42 -4.95 -10.45 -6.63
C GLY A 42 -3.66 -10.65 -7.43
N GLY A 43 -2.98 -11.78 -7.19
CA GLY A 43 -1.78 -12.21 -7.92
C GLY A 43 -0.48 -12.05 -7.13
N SER A 44 0.63 -12.47 -7.75
CA SER A 44 1.96 -12.46 -7.12
C SER A 44 2.58 -11.07 -7.02
N THR A 45 2.19 -10.14 -7.89
CA THR A 45 2.69 -8.76 -7.84
C THR A 45 2.27 -8.03 -6.56
N PRO A 46 0.98 -7.95 -6.18
CA PRO A 46 0.59 -7.23 -4.97
C PRO A 46 0.80 -7.98 -3.65
N ALA A 47 0.92 -9.32 -3.68
CA ALA A 47 1.00 -10.13 -2.45
C ALA A 47 2.11 -9.70 -1.47
N PRO A 48 3.35 -9.37 -1.91
CA PRO A 48 4.41 -8.90 -1.01
C PRO A 48 4.09 -7.57 -0.33
N ALA A 49 3.42 -6.64 -1.02
CA ALA A 49 3.03 -5.36 -0.43
C ALA A 49 1.99 -5.54 0.69
N TYR A 50 1.04 -6.46 0.50
CA TYR A 50 0.05 -6.77 1.53
C TYR A 50 0.66 -7.47 2.73
N ALA A 51 1.63 -8.37 2.51
CA ALA A 51 2.39 -9.00 3.59
C ALA A 51 3.18 -7.94 4.39
N ALA A 52 3.86 -7.02 3.71
CA ALA A 52 4.59 -5.92 4.34
C ALA A 52 3.66 -4.96 5.10
N LEU A 53 2.47 -4.67 4.57
CA LEU A 53 1.44 -3.87 5.26
C LEU A 53 0.94 -4.58 6.52
N ALA A 54 0.66 -5.88 6.44
CA ALA A 54 0.19 -6.66 7.58
C ALA A 54 1.21 -6.73 8.73
N ALA A 55 2.50 -6.64 8.43
CA ALA A 55 3.58 -6.64 9.41
C ALA A 55 3.74 -5.30 10.17
N ARG A 56 3.13 -4.21 9.69
CA ARG A 56 3.27 -2.83 10.24
C ARG A 56 2.26 -2.50 11.35
N ARG A 57 1.79 -3.51 12.07
CA ARG A 57 0.82 -3.32 13.17
C ARG A 57 1.37 -2.50 14.32
#